data_AF-A0A5E4EQU8-F1
#
_entry.id   AF-A0A5E4EQU8-F1
#
_cell.length_a   1.000
_cell.length_b   1.000
_cell.length_c   1.000
_cell.angle_alpha   90.00
_cell.angle_beta   90.00
_cell.angle_gamma   90.00
#
_symmetry.space_group_name_H-M   'P 1'
#
loop_
_entity.id
_entity.type
_entity.pdbx_description
1 polymer ?
#
loop_
_entity_poly.entity_id
_entity_poly.type
_entity_poly.pdbx_seq_one_letter_code
_entity_poly.pdbx_strand_id
1 'polypeptide(L)'
;MTNLYDGLAEVLLVLLKNADTRENVLEYLAEVINKNSSRARIQVDPLSCASSGMFVNLSAVMLRLSDVLRRIGEDGRVIQEFIELGAKAKVAASEAMDAEAALGNIPDEFLDPIQYTFMKDPVILPSARITSDPFNRSHLTADMLYQQRREEYKSTLGPKN
;
A
#
# COMPACT_ATOMS: atom_id res chain seq x y z
N MET A 1 16.53 -3.49 11.06
CA MET A 1 15.86 -2.25 10.57
C MET A 1 16.66 -0.98 10.86
N THR A 2 17.54 -0.91 11.87
CA THR A 2 18.37 0.28 12.17
C THR A 2 19.30 0.69 11.02
N ASN A 3 19.96 -0.28 10.38
CA ASN A 3 20.93 -0.02 9.30
C ASN A 3 20.34 0.77 8.11
N LEU A 4 19.07 0.54 7.75
CA LEU A 4 18.42 1.29 6.67
C LEU A 4 18.24 2.78 7.02
N TYR A 5 17.78 3.08 8.23
CA TYR A 5 17.58 4.47 8.66
C TYR A 5 18.90 5.20 8.82
N ASP A 6 19.92 4.50 9.31
CA ASP A 6 21.26 5.07 9.49
C ASP A 6 21.88 5.38 8.13
N GLY A 7 21.84 4.44 7.18
CA GLY A 7 22.33 4.67 5.81
C GLY A 7 21.56 5.78 5.07
N LEU A 8 20.23 5.85 5.20
CA LEU A 8 19.45 6.92 4.58
C LEU A 8 19.77 8.30 5.20
N ALA A 9 19.95 8.35 6.52
CA ALA A 9 20.35 9.55 7.22
C ALA A 9 21.75 10.01 6.80
N GLU A 10 22.71 9.09 6.64
CA GLU A 10 24.05 9.43 6.15
C GLU A 10 24.02 10.04 4.75
N VAL A 11 23.26 9.44 3.81
CA VAL A 11 23.12 9.97 2.45
C VAL A 11 22.51 11.37 2.46
N LEU A 12 21.41 11.57 3.19
CA LEU A 12 20.77 12.89 3.29
C LEU A 12 21.68 13.91 3.97
N LEU A 13 22.44 13.50 4.99
CA LEU A 13 23.40 14.38 5.66
C LEU A 13 24.50 14.86 4.72
N VAL A 14 25.01 13.99 3.83
CA VAL A 14 25.99 14.37 2.82
C VAL A 14 25.43 15.47 1.91
N LEU A 15 24.18 15.32 1.47
CA LEU A 15 23.52 16.31 0.61
C LEU A 15 23.20 17.62 1.36
N LEU A 16 22.88 17.55 2.66
CA LEU A 16 22.60 18.74 3.47
C LEU A 16 23.87 19.52 3.84
N LYS A 17 25.02 18.84 3.93
CA LYS A 17 26.31 19.49 4.18
C LYS A 17 26.83 20.29 2.99
N ASN A 18 26.46 19.90 1.77
CA ASN A 18 26.83 20.64 0.57
C ASN A 18 25.86 21.81 0.35
N ALA A 19 26.39 23.03 0.32
CA ALA A 19 25.62 24.27 0.15
C ALA A 19 24.81 24.28 -1.16
N ASP A 20 25.34 23.70 -2.24
CA ASP A 20 24.69 23.69 -3.56
C ASP A 20 23.44 22.78 -3.60
N THR A 21 23.39 21.76 -2.73
CA THR A 21 22.28 20.79 -2.69
C THR A 21 21.35 20.97 -1.51
N ARG A 22 21.77 21.67 -0.47
CA ARG A 22 21.03 21.84 0.78
C ARG A 22 19.61 22.39 0.55
N GLU A 23 19.48 23.54 -0.10
CA GLU A 23 18.17 24.17 -0.32
C GLU A 23 17.24 23.27 -1.14
N ASN A 24 17.77 22.66 -2.20
CA ASN A 24 17.03 21.72 -3.04
C ASN A 24 16.53 20.48 -2.27
N VAL A 25 17.32 19.96 -1.33
CA VAL A 25 16.90 18.84 -0.47
C VAL A 25 15.78 19.26 0.46
N LEU A 26 15.88 20.43 1.09
CA LEU A 26 14.84 20.94 1.99
C LEU A 26 13.53 21.17 1.24
N GLU A 27 13.61 21.79 0.07
CA GLU A 27 12.46 22.02 -0.79
C GLU A 27 11.83 20.71 -1.24
N TYR A 28 12.63 19.73 -1.67
CA TYR A 28 12.16 18.39 -2.02
C TYR A 28 11.41 17.72 -0.86
N LEU A 29 11.97 17.74 0.35
CA LEU A 29 11.35 17.13 1.52
C LEU A 29 10.02 17.81 1.89
N ALA A 30 9.97 19.14 1.81
CA ALA A 30 8.75 19.91 2.01
C ALA A 30 7.69 19.57 0.95
N GLU A 31 8.07 19.51 -0.32
CA GLU A 31 7.17 19.20 -1.43
C GLU A 31 6.63 17.78 -1.33
N VAL A 32 7.46 16.80 -0.95
CA VAL A 32 7.03 15.42 -0.68
C VAL A 32 5.93 15.39 0.37
N ILE A 33 6.07 16.12 1.46
CA ILE A 33 5.06 16.12 2.54
C ILE A 33 3.78 16.85 2.10
N ASN A 34 3.90 17.97 1.39
CA ASN A 34 2.75 18.74 0.91
C ASN A 34 1.92 17.97 -0.13
N LYS A 35 2.57 17.34 -1.11
CA LYS A 35 1.90 16.49 -2.13
C LYS A 35 1.14 15.33 -1.50
N ASN A 36 1.58 14.87 -0.35
CA ASN A 36 0.99 13.76 0.39
C ASN A 36 0.01 14.19 1.50
N SER A 37 -0.32 15.48 1.62
CA SER A 37 -1.28 15.99 2.62
C SER A 37 -2.66 15.32 2.58
N SER A 38 -2.99 14.70 1.44
CA SER A 38 -4.27 14.04 1.18
C SER A 38 -4.39 12.62 1.74
N ARG A 39 -3.30 12.03 2.23
CA ARG A 39 -3.20 10.62 2.64
C ARG A 39 -4.12 10.18 3.78
N ALA A 40 -4.59 11.12 4.60
CA ALA A 40 -5.54 10.83 5.67
C ALA A 40 -7.02 10.83 5.20
N ARG A 41 -7.27 11.10 3.90
CA ARG A 41 -8.62 11.05 3.34
C ARG A 41 -9.08 9.60 3.17
N ILE A 42 -10.34 9.34 3.52
CA ILE A 42 -10.99 8.02 3.40
C ILE A 42 -10.95 7.46 1.97
N GLN A 43 -11.04 8.32 0.96
CA GLN A 43 -10.93 7.94 -0.45
C GLN A 43 -9.71 8.59 -1.10
N VAL A 44 -8.51 8.26 -0.61
CA VAL A 44 -7.28 8.63 -1.30
C VAL A 44 -6.99 7.63 -2.42
N ASP A 45 -6.63 8.12 -3.60
CA ASP A 45 -6.10 7.26 -4.66
C ASP A 45 -4.73 6.71 -4.21
N PRO A 46 -4.55 5.38 -4.06
CA PRO A 46 -3.29 4.79 -3.61
C PRO A 46 -2.10 5.10 -4.52
N LEU A 47 -2.32 5.46 -5.78
CA LEU A 47 -1.25 5.86 -6.71
C LEU A 47 -0.90 7.36 -6.61
N SER A 48 -1.77 8.16 -5.99
CA SER A 48 -1.59 9.61 -5.82
C SER A 48 -0.73 9.96 -4.60
N CYS A 49 -0.59 9.05 -3.64
CA CYS A 49 0.12 9.27 -2.38
C CYS A 49 1.13 8.15 -2.11
N ALA A 50 2.24 8.49 -1.45
CA ALA A 50 3.20 7.53 -0.95
C ALA A 50 2.62 6.68 0.19
N SER A 51 3.16 5.47 0.35
CA SER A 51 2.71 4.53 1.37
C SER A 51 2.95 5.05 2.80
N SER A 52 2.13 4.56 3.74
CA SER A 52 2.32 4.90 5.15
C SER A 52 3.67 4.43 5.70
N GLY A 53 4.21 3.32 5.19
CA GLY A 53 5.58 2.87 5.51
C GLY A 53 6.66 3.86 5.09
N MET A 54 6.52 4.49 3.91
CA MET A 54 7.47 5.52 3.45
C MET A 54 7.50 6.71 4.41
N PHE A 55 6.34 7.19 4.87
CA PHE A 55 6.24 8.32 5.80
C PHE A 55 6.72 7.99 7.22
N VAL A 56 6.51 6.77 7.70
CA VAL A 56 7.11 6.30 8.97
C VAL A 56 8.64 6.33 8.87
N ASN A 57 9.20 5.78 7.78
CA ASN A 57 10.64 5.80 7.54
C ASN A 57 11.18 7.23 7.44
N LEU A 58 10.47 8.09 6.69
CA LEU A 58 10.81 9.50 6.54
C LEU A 58 10.86 10.20 7.90
N SER A 59 9.83 10.01 8.74
CA SER A 59 9.78 10.62 10.07
C SER A 59 10.95 10.17 10.96
N ALA A 60 11.32 8.88 10.92
CA ALA A 60 12.43 8.35 11.69
C ALA A 60 13.77 8.94 11.25
N VAL A 61 13.96 9.10 9.93
CA VAL A 61 15.19 9.68 9.37
C VAL A 61 15.29 11.18 9.65
N MET A 62 14.19 11.92 9.53
CA MET A 62 14.16 13.36 9.87
C MET A 62 14.57 13.59 11.33
N LEU A 63 14.03 12.81 12.27
CA LEU A 63 14.39 12.91 13.69
C LEU A 63 15.86 12.58 13.97
N ARG A 64 16.41 11.57 13.29
CA ARG A 64 17.85 11.24 13.39
C ARG A 64 18.72 12.37 12.85
N LEU A 65 18.34 12.95 11.72
CA LEU A 65 19.03 14.09 11.13
C LEU A 65 19.01 15.30 12.05
N SER A 66 17.88 15.61 12.71
CA SER A 66 17.80 16.72 13.67
C SER A 66 18.83 16.59 14.80
N ASP A 67 19.04 15.39 15.35
CA ASP A 67 20.04 15.14 16.40
C ASP A 67 21.47 15.34 15.87
N VAL A 68 21.75 14.89 14.64
CA VAL A 68 23.05 15.07 14.00
C VAL A 68 23.33 16.54 13.67
N LEU A 69 22.36 17.24 13.09
CA LEU A 69 22.45 18.67 12.76
C LEU A 69 22.70 19.51 14.02
N ARG A 70 22.05 19.16 15.13
CA ARG A 70 22.28 19.78 16.44
C ARG A 70 23.70 19.57 16.96
N ARG A 71 24.28 18.37 16.77
CA ARG A 71 25.65 18.06 17.21
C ARG A 71 26.73 18.79 16.41
N ILE A 72 26.48 19.05 15.12
CA ILE A 72 27.45 19.75 14.25
C ILE A 72 27.30 21.29 14.31
N GLY A 73 26.36 21.81 15.09
CA GLY A 73 26.19 23.24 15.32
C GLY A 73 25.46 23.98 14.19
N GLU A 74 24.57 23.29 13.46
CA GLU A 74 23.75 23.93 12.42
C GLU A 74 22.74 24.93 13.00
N ASP A 75 22.20 25.82 12.16
CA ASP A 75 21.21 26.84 12.58
C ASP A 75 20.00 26.18 13.26
N GLY A 76 19.64 26.70 14.44
CA GLY A 76 18.51 26.21 15.23
C GLY A 76 17.18 26.26 14.50
N ARG A 77 17.00 27.19 13.55
CA ARG A 77 15.82 27.29 12.69
C ARG A 77 15.70 26.08 11.77
N VAL A 78 16.80 25.71 11.11
CA VAL A 78 16.84 24.52 10.23
C VAL A 78 16.56 23.26 11.03
N ILE A 79 17.16 23.12 12.22
CA ILE A 79 16.90 21.97 13.09
C ILE A 79 15.42 21.88 13.48
N GLN A 80 14.81 23.02 13.82
CA GLN A 80 13.39 23.10 14.18
C GLN A 80 12.49 22.73 13.00
N GLU A 81 12.80 23.21 11.80
CA GLU A 81 12.08 22.83 10.57
C GLU A 81 12.13 21.32 10.33
N PHE A 82 13.28 20.66 10.50
CA PHE A 82 13.38 19.20 10.38
C PHE A 82 12.52 18.45 11.40
N ILE A 83 12.50 18.93 12.64
CA ILE A 83 11.67 18.33 13.71
C ILE A 83 10.20 18.45 13.35
N GLU A 84 9.76 19.64 12.92
CA GLU A 84 8.37 19.89 12.52
C GLU A 84 7.97 19.07 11.29
N LEU A 85 8.87 18.97 10.32
CA LEU A 85 8.65 18.22 9.09
C LEU A 85 8.53 16.71 9.38
N GLY A 86 9.42 16.18 10.23
CA GLY A 86 9.34 14.80 10.71
C GLY A 86 8.08 14.53 11.53
N ALA A 87 7.67 15.47 12.39
CA ALA A 87 6.44 15.37 13.17
C ALA A 87 5.20 15.34 12.27
N LYS A 88 5.12 16.23 11.27
CA LYS A 88 4.04 16.23 10.26
C LYS A 88 3.98 14.90 9.51
N ALA A 89 5.13 14.36 9.10
CA ALA A 89 5.18 13.08 8.41
C ALA A 89 4.64 11.92 9.28
N LYS A 90 5.01 11.91 10.57
CA LYS A 90 4.54 10.93 11.55
C LYS A 90 3.03 11.03 11.80
N VAL A 91 2.51 12.24 12.04
CA VAL A 91 1.09 12.48 12.29
C VAL A 91 0.26 12.00 11.12
N ALA A 92 0.59 12.45 9.90
CA ALA A 92 -0.13 12.04 8.72
C ALA A 92 -0.06 10.52 8.50
N ALA A 93 0.96 9.83 9.04
CA ALA A 93 1.08 8.38 8.92
C ALA A 93 0.23 7.63 9.91
N SER A 94 0.17 8.11 11.15
CA SER A 94 -0.79 7.61 12.13
C SER A 94 -2.21 7.78 11.61
N GLU A 95 -2.57 8.98 11.16
CA GLU A 95 -3.94 9.28 10.71
C GLU A 95 -4.36 8.40 9.53
N ALA A 96 -3.46 8.17 8.56
CA ALA A 96 -3.76 7.27 7.44
C ALA A 96 -3.94 5.81 7.90
N MET A 97 -3.12 5.33 8.84
CA MET A 97 -3.27 3.98 9.41
C MET A 97 -4.55 3.85 10.24
N ASP A 98 -4.89 4.87 11.03
CA ASP A 98 -6.10 4.89 11.86
C ASP A 98 -7.36 4.95 10.98
N ALA A 99 -7.33 5.71 9.88
CA ALA A 99 -8.41 5.75 8.90
C ALA A 99 -8.61 4.39 8.21
N GLU A 100 -7.53 3.69 7.86
CA GLU A 100 -7.59 2.34 7.29
C GLU A 100 -8.17 1.35 8.31
N ALA A 101 -7.73 1.42 9.58
CA ALA A 101 -8.25 0.58 10.65
C ALA A 101 -9.76 0.81 10.90
N ALA A 102 -10.25 2.03 10.72
CA ALA A 102 -11.66 2.37 10.89
C ALA A 102 -12.59 1.79 9.80
N LEU A 103 -12.06 1.49 8.60
CA LEU A 103 -12.84 0.90 7.51
C LEU A 103 -13.22 -0.56 7.77
N GLY A 104 -12.51 -1.25 8.65
CA GLY A 104 -12.75 -2.65 8.97
C GLY A 104 -12.46 -3.60 7.80
N ASN A 105 -12.86 -4.86 7.98
CA ASN A 105 -12.71 -5.86 6.93
C ASN A 105 -13.82 -5.72 5.89
N ILE A 106 -13.50 -6.08 4.65
CA ILE A 106 -14.47 -6.22 3.57
C ILE A 106 -15.49 -7.30 3.97
N PRO A 107 -16.82 -7.04 3.87
CA PRO A 107 -17.83 -8.06 4.15
C PRO A 107 -17.72 -9.26 3.21
N ASP A 108 -17.92 -10.47 3.73
CA ASP A 108 -17.74 -11.75 3.02
C ASP A 108 -18.59 -11.85 1.73
N GLU A 109 -19.74 -11.18 1.68
CA GLU A 109 -20.63 -11.17 0.50
C GLU A 109 -20.03 -10.48 -0.73
N PHE A 110 -18.97 -9.69 -0.57
CA PHE A 110 -18.22 -9.06 -1.66
C PHE A 110 -16.92 -9.80 -1.99
N LEU A 111 -16.60 -10.86 -1.26
CA LEU A 111 -15.41 -11.68 -1.46
C LEU A 111 -15.74 -12.90 -2.33
N ASP A 112 -14.82 -13.25 -3.23
CA ASP A 112 -14.91 -14.48 -3.98
C ASP A 112 -14.82 -15.69 -3.01
N PRO A 113 -15.76 -16.65 -3.06
CA PRO A 113 -15.81 -17.76 -2.11
C PRO A 113 -14.58 -18.68 -2.10
N ILE A 114 -13.74 -18.65 -3.15
CA ILE A 114 -12.57 -19.51 -3.27
C ILE A 114 -11.28 -18.68 -3.13
N GLN A 115 -11.20 -17.53 -3.81
CA GLN A 115 -9.99 -16.69 -3.78
C GLN A 115 -9.92 -15.77 -2.56
N TYR A 116 -11.03 -15.54 -1.87
CA TYR A 116 -11.13 -14.61 -0.74
C TYR A 116 -10.62 -13.20 -1.08
N THR A 117 -10.85 -12.79 -2.33
CA THR A 117 -10.52 -11.47 -2.88
C THR A 117 -11.78 -10.75 -3.32
N PHE A 118 -11.76 -9.42 -3.40
CA PHE A 118 -12.90 -8.64 -3.88
C PHE A 118 -13.37 -9.08 -5.28
N MET A 119 -14.65 -9.42 -5.41
CA MET A 119 -15.27 -9.79 -6.69
C MET A 119 -15.37 -8.55 -7.60
N LYS A 120 -14.85 -8.65 -8.82
CA LYS A 120 -14.91 -7.54 -9.80
C LYS A 120 -16.10 -7.68 -10.75
N ASP A 121 -16.42 -8.92 -11.11
CA ASP A 121 -17.45 -9.26 -12.09
C ASP A 121 -18.37 -10.39 -11.53
N PRO A 122 -19.14 -10.11 -10.47
CA PRO A 122 -19.91 -11.14 -9.76
C PRO A 122 -20.96 -11.81 -10.67
N VAL A 123 -20.91 -13.14 -10.78
CA VAL A 123 -21.90 -13.94 -11.53
C VAL A 123 -22.57 -14.96 -10.61
N ILE A 124 -23.88 -15.15 -10.79
CA ILE A 124 -24.67 -16.16 -10.06
C ILE A 124 -24.46 -17.53 -10.71
N LEU A 125 -23.92 -18.49 -9.96
CA LEU A 125 -23.73 -19.85 -10.45
C LEU A 125 -25.07 -20.62 -10.46
N PRO A 126 -25.45 -21.26 -11.59
CA PRO A 126 -26.71 -22.02 -11.69
C PRO A 126 -26.82 -23.19 -10.71
N SER A 127 -25.67 -23.82 -10.39
CA SER A 127 -25.59 -25.03 -9.58
C SER A 127 -25.71 -24.77 -8.07
N ALA A 128 -25.27 -23.60 -7.60
CA ALA A 128 -25.13 -23.31 -6.18
C ALA A 128 -25.92 -22.07 -5.71
N ARG A 129 -26.42 -21.23 -6.63
CA ARG A 129 -26.97 -19.88 -6.32
C ARG A 129 -26.03 -19.01 -5.47
N ILE A 130 -24.74 -19.28 -5.54
CA ILE A 130 -23.67 -18.48 -4.92
C ILE A 130 -23.15 -17.51 -5.99
N THR A 131 -22.86 -16.29 -5.57
CA THR A 131 -22.19 -15.28 -6.40
C THR A 131 -20.69 -15.48 -6.31
N SER A 132 -20.00 -15.60 -7.44
CA SER A 132 -18.54 -15.70 -7.51
C SER A 132 -18.00 -14.94 -8.72
N ASP A 133 -16.71 -14.56 -8.71
CA ASP A 133 -16.07 -14.05 -9.91
C ASP A 133 -15.82 -15.25 -10.86
N PRO A 134 -16.14 -15.16 -12.16
CA PRO A 134 -15.83 -16.22 -13.10
C PRO A 134 -14.34 -16.58 -13.04
N PHE A 135 -14.04 -17.81 -12.60
CA PHE A 135 -12.67 -18.32 -12.59
C PHE A 135 -12.10 -18.25 -14.02
N ASN A 136 -11.17 -17.32 -14.22
CA ASN A 136 -10.41 -17.13 -15.45
C ASN A 136 -11.30 -16.73 -16.65
N ARG A 137 -11.14 -15.51 -17.20
CA ARG A 137 -11.61 -15.16 -18.56
C ARG A 137 -10.85 -15.93 -19.67
N SER A 138 -10.30 -17.10 -19.37
CA SER A 138 -9.87 -18.02 -20.41
C SER A 138 -11.12 -18.43 -21.18
N HIS A 139 -11.07 -18.32 -22.51
CA HIS A 139 -12.10 -18.94 -23.34
C HIS A 139 -12.24 -20.40 -22.90
N LEU A 140 -13.46 -20.84 -22.55
CA LEU A 140 -13.73 -22.26 -22.34
C LEU A 140 -13.20 -22.99 -23.58
N THR A 141 -12.15 -23.78 -23.40
CA THR A 141 -11.64 -24.62 -24.49
C THR A 141 -12.66 -25.74 -24.72
N ALA A 142 -12.75 -26.22 -25.96
CA ALA A 142 -13.66 -27.33 -26.29
C ALA A 142 -13.47 -28.53 -25.34
N ASP A 143 -12.24 -28.77 -24.87
CA ASP A 143 -11.87 -29.81 -23.92
C ASP A 143 -12.56 -29.68 -22.55
N MET A 144 -12.82 -28.46 -22.07
CA MET A 144 -13.55 -28.24 -20.82
C MET A 144 -15.05 -28.59 -20.94
N LEU A 145 -15.63 -28.41 -22.13
CA LEU A 145 -17.02 -28.81 -22.42
C LEU A 145 -17.17 -30.34 -22.60
N TYR A 146 -16.11 -31.04 -22.99
CA TYR A 146 -16.12 -32.50 -23.12
C TYR A 146 -16.16 -33.23 -21.77
N GLN A 147 -15.68 -32.62 -20.67
CA GLN A 147 -15.75 -33.25 -19.35
C GLN A 147 -17.17 -33.29 -18.78
N GLN A 148 -17.98 -32.23 -18.97
CA GLN A 148 -19.38 -32.21 -18.50
C GLN A 148 -20.24 -33.27 -19.19
N ARG A 149 -20.10 -33.45 -20.51
CA ARG A 149 -20.83 -34.52 -21.23
C ARG A 149 -20.40 -35.93 -20.83
N ARG A 150 -19.17 -36.13 -20.36
CA ARG A 150 -18.65 -37.47 -20.01
C ARG A 150 -19.23 -37.99 -18.69
N GLU A 151 -19.51 -37.11 -17.75
CA GLU A 151 -20.14 -37.48 -16.47
C GLU A 151 -21.64 -37.72 -16.63
N GLU A 152 -22.33 -37.00 -17.51
CA GLU A 152 -23.72 -37.33 -17.92
C GLU A 152 -23.82 -38.69 -18.63
N TYR A 153 -22.83 -39.05 -19.44
CA TYR A 153 -22.81 -40.35 -20.14
C TYR A 153 -22.51 -41.54 -19.21
N LYS A 154 -21.76 -41.33 -18.13
CA LYS A 154 -21.52 -42.35 -17.10
C LYS A 154 -22.73 -42.57 -16.19
N SER A 155 -23.53 -41.54 -15.94
CA SER A 155 -24.78 -41.62 -15.17
C SER A 155 -25.87 -42.42 -15.90
N THR A 156 -25.86 -42.42 -17.24
CA THR A 156 -26.88 -43.09 -18.06
C THR A 156 -26.57 -44.57 -18.37
N LEU A 157 -25.33 -45.03 -18.22
CA LEU A 157 -24.99 -46.45 -18.29
C LEU A 157 -24.90 -47.07 -16.90
N GLY A 158 -26.02 -47.61 -16.42
CA GLY A 158 -26.04 -48.52 -15.27
C GLY A 158 -25.12 -49.73 -15.46
N PRO A 159 -24.75 -50.43 -14.36
CA PRO A 159 -23.71 -51.45 -14.38
C PRO A 159 -24.11 -52.60 -15.31
N LYS A 160 -23.28 -52.87 -16.32
CA LYS A 160 -23.43 -54.07 -17.14
C LYS A 160 -22.87 -55.26 -16.36
N ASN A 161 -23.75 -56.21 -16.05
CA ASN A 161 -23.45 -57.53 -15.47
C ASN A 161 -22.42 -58.31 -16.28
#